data_AF-A0A0Q0T2V3-F1
#
_entry.id   AF-A0A0Q0T2V3-F1
#
_cell.length_a   1.000
_cell.length_b   1.000
_cell.length_c   1.000
_cell.angle_alpha   90.00
_cell.angle_beta   90.00
_cell.angle_gamma   90.00
#
_symmetry.space_group_name_H-M   'P 1'
#
loop_
_entity.id
_entity.type
_entity.pdbx_description
1 polymer ?
#
loop_
_entity_poly.entity_id
_entity_poly.type
_entity_poly.pdbx_seq_one_letter_code
_entity_poly.pdbx_strand_id
1 'polypeptide(L)'
;MDSDNRLYKLAVTPAGRRLWTYMAAILEVTEMTQGKPFPLKRFMANFQTHLDGGRIESEPDGYRLTRLGHDYFQARYQAGNPQRIERAAVEQMIRSIRSGVGEGEWIRLT
;
A
#
# COMPACT_ATOMS: atom_id res chain seq x y z
N MET A 1 -24.59 2.85 -8.94
CA MET A 1 -23.78 3.45 -7.88
C MET A 1 -22.38 3.55 -8.45
N ASP A 2 -22.00 4.73 -8.93
CA ASP A 2 -20.62 4.98 -9.34
C ASP A 2 -19.78 4.85 -8.08
N SER A 3 -19.10 3.70 -7.93
CA SER A 3 -18.00 3.59 -7.00
C SER A 3 -16.92 4.53 -7.52
N ASP A 4 -17.03 5.80 -7.12
CA ASP A 4 -16.05 6.84 -7.36
C ASP A 4 -14.69 6.22 -7.05
N ASN A 5 -13.89 5.97 -8.09
CA ASN A 5 -12.60 5.27 -8.00
C ASN A 5 -11.53 6.19 -7.38
N ARG A 6 -11.97 7.07 -6.47
CA ARG A 6 -11.21 8.13 -5.82
C ARG A 6 -10.43 7.49 -4.68
N LEU A 7 -9.12 7.50 -4.83
CA LEU A 7 -8.19 7.13 -3.78
C LEU A 7 -7.61 8.39 -3.14
N TYR A 8 -7.28 8.30 -1.86
CA TYR A 8 -6.68 9.35 -1.06
C TYR A 8 -5.38 8.82 -0.45
N LYS A 9 -4.37 9.67 -0.38
CA LYS A 9 -3.13 9.38 0.33
C LYS A 9 -2.99 10.23 1.59
N LEU A 10 -2.17 9.79 2.52
CA LEU A 10 -1.75 10.66 3.61
C LEU A 10 -0.82 11.76 3.04
N ALA A 11 -1.04 13.00 3.50
CA ALA A 11 -0.19 14.14 3.14
C ALA A 11 1.28 13.89 3.51
N VAL A 12 1.49 13.20 4.64
CA VAL A 12 2.80 12.79 5.15
C VAL A 12 2.85 11.26 5.21
N THR A 13 3.88 10.68 4.61
CA THR A 13 4.12 9.23 4.70
C THR A 13 4.33 8.84 6.17
N PRO A 14 3.53 7.92 6.73
CA PRO A 14 3.67 7.52 8.13
C PRO A 14 4.96 6.73 8.39
N ALA A 15 5.28 6.52 9.66
CA ALA A 15 6.45 5.74 10.11
C ALA A 15 6.03 4.48 10.90
N GLY A 16 7.01 3.61 11.16
CA GLY A 16 6.86 2.42 12.00
C GLY A 16 5.72 1.49 11.54
N ARG A 17 4.95 0.95 12.50
CA ARG A 17 3.84 0.03 12.20
C ARG A 17 2.80 0.64 11.27
N ARG A 18 2.50 1.93 11.41
CA ARG A 18 1.53 2.63 10.56
C ARG A 18 1.99 2.68 9.11
N LEU A 19 3.29 2.80 8.83
CA LEU A 19 3.84 2.66 7.48
C LEU A 19 3.59 1.28 6.89
N TRP A 20 3.82 0.23 7.67
CA TRP A 20 3.63 -1.14 7.19
C TRP A 20 2.17 -1.44 6.89
N THR A 21 1.26 -0.98 7.75
CA THR A 21 -0.19 -1.05 7.53
C THR A 21 -0.62 -0.24 6.31
N TYR A 22 -0.06 0.96 6.14
CA TYR A 22 -0.34 1.82 5.00
C TYR A 22 0.09 1.20 3.68
N MET A 23 1.30 0.62 3.62
CA MET A 23 1.79 -0.07 2.44
C MET A 23 0.92 -1.29 2.10
N ALA A 24 0.54 -2.11 3.09
CA ALA A 24 -0.34 -3.25 2.86
C ALA A 24 -1.70 -2.82 2.29
N ALA A 25 -2.27 -1.73 2.83
CA ALA A 25 -3.53 -1.18 2.35
C ALA A 25 -3.41 -0.67 0.91
N ILE A 26 -2.31 0.03 0.57
CA ILE A 26 -2.04 0.50 -0.80
C ILE A 26 -2.00 -0.67 -1.77
N LEU A 27 -1.22 -1.71 -1.48
CA LEU A 27 -1.10 -2.87 -2.36
C LEU A 27 -2.45 -3.55 -2.63
N GLU A 28 -3.36 -3.57 -1.65
CA GLU A 28 -4.70 -4.15 -1.80
C GLU A 28 -5.66 -3.24 -2.56
N VAL A 29 -5.73 -1.94 -2.27
CA VAL A 29 -6.65 -1.02 -2.99
C VAL A 29 -6.24 -0.76 -4.43
N THR A 30 -4.95 -0.90 -4.75
CA THR A 30 -4.44 -0.78 -6.12
C THR A 30 -4.39 -2.12 -6.85
N GLU A 31 -4.87 -3.19 -6.22
CA GLU A 31 -4.90 -4.56 -6.78
C GLU A 31 -3.52 -5.09 -7.18
N MET A 32 -2.43 -4.52 -6.64
CA MET A 32 -1.07 -4.99 -6.88
C MET A 32 -0.85 -6.38 -6.29
N THR A 33 -1.56 -6.73 -5.21
CA THR A 33 -1.59 -8.12 -4.69
C THR A 33 -2.15 -9.13 -5.69
N GLN A 34 -2.92 -8.68 -6.68
CA GLN A 34 -3.48 -9.49 -7.77
C GLN A 34 -2.64 -9.39 -9.06
N GLY A 35 -1.46 -8.77 -9.00
CA GLY A 35 -0.56 -8.62 -10.14
C GLY A 35 -0.86 -7.45 -11.06
N LYS A 36 -1.78 -6.54 -10.70
CA LYS A 36 -1.99 -5.31 -11.51
C LYS A 36 -0.83 -4.32 -11.29
N PRO A 37 -0.33 -3.67 -12.35
CA PRO A 37 0.62 -2.58 -12.20
C PRO A 37 -0.07 -1.33 -11.65
N PHE A 38 0.62 -0.56 -10.82
CA PHE A 38 0.14 0.74 -10.33
C PHE A 38 1.28 1.76 -10.18
N PRO A 39 1.06 3.05 -10.48
CA PRO A 39 2.05 4.10 -10.30
C PRO A 39 2.22 4.47 -8.80
N LEU A 40 2.93 3.64 -8.02
CA LEU A 40 3.14 3.78 -6.57
C LEU A 40 3.61 5.17 -6.11
N LYS A 41 4.33 5.91 -6.98
CA LYS A 41 4.73 7.31 -6.74
C LYS A 41 3.56 8.23 -6.40
N ARG A 42 2.34 7.89 -6.84
CA ARG A 42 1.13 8.63 -6.46
C ARG A 42 0.89 8.59 -4.95
N PHE A 43 1.17 7.46 -4.30
CA PHE A 43 1.00 7.27 -2.85
C PHE A 43 2.25 7.63 -2.03
N MET A 44 3.43 7.17 -2.43
CA MET A 44 4.65 7.34 -1.65
C MET A 44 5.89 7.47 -2.53
N ALA A 45 6.87 8.26 -2.08
CA ALA A 45 8.12 8.48 -2.81
C ALA A 45 9.21 7.45 -2.47
N ASN A 46 9.16 6.83 -1.29
CA ASN A 46 10.24 5.99 -0.78
C ASN A 46 9.88 4.50 -0.83
N PHE A 47 9.95 3.91 -2.02
CA PHE A 47 9.80 2.45 -2.24
C PHE A 47 11.01 1.82 -2.93
N GLN A 48 12.11 2.57 -3.11
CA GLN A 48 13.29 2.13 -3.85
C GLN A 48 13.89 0.85 -3.27
N THR A 49 13.92 0.70 -1.94
CA THR A 49 14.41 -0.52 -1.28
C THR A 49 13.58 -1.77 -1.61
N HIS A 50 12.32 -1.61 -2.00
CA HIS A 50 11.49 -2.71 -2.48
C HIS A 50 11.79 -3.04 -3.94
N LEU A 51 12.12 -2.04 -4.76
CA LEU A 51 12.54 -2.22 -6.15
C LEU A 51 13.92 -2.89 -6.21
N ASP A 52 14.91 -2.36 -5.49
CA ASP A 52 16.27 -2.91 -5.42
C ASP A 52 16.29 -4.33 -4.83
N GLY A 53 15.38 -4.61 -3.90
CA GLY A 53 15.20 -5.91 -3.28
C GLY A 53 14.37 -6.90 -4.10
N GLY A 54 13.98 -6.56 -5.34
CA GLY A 54 13.20 -7.45 -6.23
C GLY A 54 11.78 -7.77 -5.75
N ARG A 55 11.23 -6.99 -4.82
CA ARG A 55 9.87 -7.18 -4.28
C ARG A 55 8.81 -6.57 -5.18
N ILE A 56 9.17 -5.49 -5.86
CA ILE A 56 8.39 -4.89 -6.94
C ILE A 56 9.27 -4.78 -8.17
N GLU A 57 8.64 -4.73 -9.33
CA GLU A 57 9.30 -4.53 -10.62
C GLU A 57 8.62 -3.39 -11.39
N SER A 58 9.37 -2.77 -12.30
CA SER A 58 8.85 -1.69 -13.13
C SER A 58 8.10 -2.26 -14.34
N GLU A 59 6.96 -1.67 -14.65
CA GLU A 59 6.12 -1.96 -15.81
C GLU A 59 5.77 -0.64 -16.52
N PRO A 60 5.33 -0.64 -17.80
CA PRO A 60 4.95 0.59 -18.51
C PRO A 60 3.95 1.47 -17.74
N ASP A 61 3.00 0.84 -17.03
CA ASP A 61 1.93 1.52 -16.29
C ASP A 61 2.25 1.75 -14.80
N GLY A 62 3.49 1.48 -14.36
CA GLY A 62 3.95 1.76 -13.00
C GLY A 62 4.78 0.62 -12.43
N TYR A 63 4.31 0.04 -11.32
CA TYR A 63 5.02 -1.02 -10.60
C TYR A 63 4.10 -2.19 -10.34
N ARG A 64 4.62 -3.40 -10.49
CA ARG A 64 3.91 -4.64 -10.15
C ARG A 64 4.59 -5.33 -8.98
N LEU A 65 3.80 -6.07 -8.19
CA LEU A 65 4.31 -6.91 -7.13
C LEU A 65 4.86 -8.22 -7.71
N THR A 66 6.10 -8.57 -7.37
CA THR A 66 6.68 -9.87 -7.76
C THR A 66 6.20 -10.97 -6.81
N ARG A 67 6.46 -12.24 -7.13
CA ARG A 67 6.22 -13.35 -6.19
C ARG A 67 6.97 -13.16 -4.87
N LEU A 68 8.24 -12.73 -4.93
CA LEU A 68 9.05 -12.42 -3.75
C LEU A 68 8.42 -11.30 -2.92
N GLY A 69 7.89 -10.26 -3.58
CA GLY A 69 7.19 -9.17 -2.90
C GLY A 69 5.91 -9.64 -2.23
N HIS A 70 5.13 -10.47 -2.90
CA HIS A 70 3.91 -11.05 -2.35
C HIS A 70 4.21 -11.80 -1.05
N ASP A 71 5.19 -12.71 -1.07
CA ASP A 71 5.60 -13.48 0.12
C ASP A 71 6.13 -12.55 1.22
N TYR A 72 6.92 -11.54 0.87
CA TYR A 72 7.48 -10.56 1.80
C TYR A 72 6.41 -9.75 2.53
N PHE A 73 5.42 -9.19 1.81
CA PHE A 73 4.36 -8.39 2.45
C PHE A 73 3.35 -9.27 3.18
N GLN A 74 3.04 -10.46 2.66
CA GLN A 74 2.15 -11.41 3.32
C GLN A 74 2.71 -11.92 4.64
N ALA A 75 4.03 -12.11 4.73
CA ALA A 75 4.70 -12.52 5.97
C ALA A 75 4.47 -11.53 7.13
N ARG A 76 4.11 -10.26 6.87
CA ARG A 76 3.83 -9.27 7.93
C ARG A 76 2.55 -9.57 8.72
N TYR A 77 1.67 -10.45 8.24
CA TYR A 77 0.51 -10.88 9.02
C TYR A 77 0.84 -12.00 10.03
N GLN A 78 2.03 -12.59 9.95
CA GLN A 78 2.45 -13.70 10.82
C GLN A 78 2.90 -13.20 12.19
N ALA A 79 2.60 -13.97 13.25
CA ALA A 79 2.88 -13.61 14.65
C ALA A 79 4.36 -13.30 14.95
N GLY A 80 5.29 -14.00 14.29
CA GLY A 80 6.74 -13.84 14.50
C GLY A 80 7.40 -12.72 13.69
N ASN A 81 6.65 -11.98 12.86
CA ASN A 81 7.25 -10.97 12.01
C ASN A 81 7.60 -9.70 12.82
N PRO A 82 8.83 -9.17 12.77
CA PRO A 82 9.18 -7.94 13.46
C PRO A 82 8.40 -6.73 12.94
N GLN A 83 7.91 -6.81 11.70
CA GLN A 83 7.07 -5.80 11.04
C GLN A 83 5.59 -6.17 11.06
N ARG A 84 5.13 -6.87 12.11
CA ARG A 84 3.76 -7.38 12.18
C ARG A 84 2.69 -6.29 12.07
N ILE A 85 1.66 -6.59 11.26
CA ILE A 85 0.45 -5.79 11.06
C ILE A 85 -0.81 -6.63 11.28
N GLU A 86 -1.92 -5.96 11.56
CA GLU A 86 -3.23 -6.59 11.80
C GLU A 86 -4.16 -6.41 10.60
N ARG A 87 -4.92 -7.46 10.25
CA ARG A 87 -5.92 -7.41 9.18
C ARG A 87 -6.93 -6.28 9.37
N ALA A 88 -7.47 -6.15 10.59
CA ALA A 88 -8.44 -5.12 10.94
C ALA A 88 -7.89 -3.70 10.78
N ALA A 89 -6.61 -3.48 11.13
CA ALA A 89 -5.97 -2.18 10.96
C ALA A 89 -5.79 -1.84 9.47
N VAL A 90 -5.45 -2.83 8.64
CA VAL A 90 -5.33 -2.62 7.19
C VAL A 90 -6.71 -2.39 6.56
N GLU A 91 -7.76 -3.07 6.99
CA GLU A 91 -9.14 -2.79 6.53
C GLU A 91 -9.60 -1.37 6.87
N GLN A 92 -9.30 -0.89 8.08
CA GLN A 92 -9.58 0.49 8.46
C GLN A 92 -8.77 1.49 7.60
N MET A 93 -7.52 1.17 7.30
CA MET A 93 -6.68 1.97 6.41
C MET A 93 -7.22 1.99 4.97
N ILE A 94 -7.70 0.86 4.45
CA ILE A 94 -8.36 0.75 3.14
C ILE A 94 -9.59 1.67 3.09
N ARG A 95 -10.43 1.66 4.14
CA ARG A 95 -11.59 2.56 4.24
C ARG A 95 -11.15 4.01 4.16
N SER A 96 -10.08 4.36 4.88
CA SER A 96 -9.53 5.73 4.91
C SER A 96 -8.96 6.14 3.56
N ILE A 97 -8.24 5.26 2.87
CA ILE A 97 -7.75 5.50 1.50
C ILE A 97 -8.90 5.70 0.51
N ARG A 98 -10.04 5.03 0.68
CA ARG A 98 -11.19 5.16 -0.22
C ARG A 98 -12.08 6.37 0.09
N SER A 99 -12.15 6.80 1.35
CA SER A 99 -13.03 7.90 1.77
C SER A 99 -12.32 9.24 1.96
N GLY A 100 -11.01 9.24 2.16
CA GLY A 100 -10.26 10.42 2.61
C GLY A 100 -10.53 10.79 4.07
N VAL A 101 -11.10 9.89 4.87
CA VAL A 101 -11.47 10.12 6.27
C VAL A 101 -10.70 9.17 7.18
N GLY A 102 -10.06 9.71 8.21
CA GLY A 102 -9.33 8.95 9.23
C GLY A 102 -8.32 9.82 9.96
N GLU A 103 -7.44 9.19 10.73
CA GLU A 103 -6.33 9.90 11.38
C GLU A 103 -5.36 10.46 10.33
N GLY A 104 -4.90 11.70 10.52
CA GLY A 104 -3.99 12.41 9.61
C GLY A 104 -4.71 13.20 8.51
N GLU A 105 -3.94 13.97 7.75
CA GLU A 105 -4.46 14.72 6.60
C GLU A 105 -4.45 13.84 5.35
N TRP A 106 -5.59 13.77 4.66
CA TRP A 106 -5.80 12.94 3.48
C TRP A 106 -5.98 13.80 2.22
N ILE A 107 -5.14 13.55 1.22
CA ILE A 107 -5.12 14.28 -0.05
C ILE A 107 -5.62 13.36 -1.16
N ARG A 108 -6.58 13.84 -1.96
CA ARG A 108 -7.10 13.12 -3.11
C ARG A 108 -5.98 12.86 -4.13
N LEU A 109 -5.89 11.63 -4.64
CA LEU A 109 -5.01 11.32 -5.77
C LEU A 109 -5.55 11.98 -7.04
N THR A 110 -4.67 12.68 -7.75
CA THR A 110 -4.89 13.27 -9.07
C THR A 110 -4.31 12.39 -10.16
#